data_AF-A0A453S9B4-F1
#
_entry.id   AF-A0A453S9B4-F1
#
_cell.length_a   1.000
_cell.length_b   1.000
_cell.length_c   1.000
_cell.angle_alpha   90.00
_cell.angle_beta   90.00
_cell.angle_gamma   90.00
#
_symmetry.space_group_name_H-M   'P 1'
#
loop_
_entity.id
_entity.type
_entity.pdbx_description
1 polymer ?
#
loop_
_entity_poly.entity_id
_entity_poly.type
_entity_poly.pdbx_seq_one_letter_code
_entity_poly.pdbx_strand_id
1 'polypeptide(L)'
;GTQTPAKPVTALALPPRALSVISPRLSRLCPASPPHPQIPTQILPETSRSRPVYRRLGTPMGIPNLLRFMKPFIEPVHIKKYAGQRVGIDAYSWLHKGAYSCSMELCMSPRSAGARRYISYFMHHVNLLRHHKVVPVVVFDGGSMPCKSATDEDRHKKRELSLVLGKEKLKQGNTAAAIDLFRV
;
A
#
# COMPACT_ATOMS: atom_id res chain seq x y z
N GLY A 1 -41.16 23.07 29.75
CA GLY A 1 -40.95 21.72 30.32
C GLY A 1 -41.29 20.71 29.26
N THR A 2 -40.36 19.81 28.88
CA THR A 2 -40.27 18.42 29.41
C THR A 2 -41.37 17.55 28.82
N GLN A 3 -41.17 16.39 28.18
CA GLN A 3 -40.04 15.49 27.93
C GLN A 3 -40.49 14.53 26.81
N THR A 4 -39.57 14.06 25.99
CA THR A 4 -39.71 12.84 25.17
C THR A 4 -39.77 11.59 26.06
N PRO A 5 -40.34 10.48 25.58
CA PRO A 5 -39.50 9.30 25.26
C PRO A 5 -39.96 8.59 23.96
N ALA A 6 -39.06 8.28 23.02
CA ALA A 6 -38.19 7.08 22.94
C ALA A 6 -38.95 5.77 22.57
N LYS A 7 -38.59 5.24 21.40
CA LYS A 7 -39.06 4.01 20.75
C LYS A 7 -38.65 2.74 21.53
N PRO A 8 -39.41 1.63 21.44
CA PRO A 8 -38.84 0.30 21.60
C PRO A 8 -38.35 -0.28 20.27
N VAL A 9 -37.15 -0.85 20.32
CA VAL A 9 -36.40 -1.51 19.25
C VAL A 9 -36.84 -2.98 19.20
N THR A 10 -37.31 -3.46 18.06
CA THR A 10 -37.64 -4.88 17.83
C THR A 10 -36.34 -5.67 17.68
N ALA A 11 -36.03 -6.51 18.68
CA ALA A 11 -34.94 -7.48 18.63
C ALA A 11 -35.39 -8.73 17.85
N LEU A 12 -34.68 -9.07 16.78
CA LEU A 12 -34.88 -10.31 16.04
C LEU A 12 -34.06 -11.43 16.70
N ALA A 13 -34.73 -12.41 17.29
CA ALA A 13 -34.13 -13.58 17.91
C ALA A 13 -33.75 -14.64 16.85
N LEU A 14 -32.52 -15.17 16.94
CA LEU A 14 -32.04 -16.34 16.20
C LEU A 14 -32.20 -17.60 17.08
N PRO A 15 -32.70 -18.73 16.56
CA PRO A 15 -32.79 -19.98 17.31
C PRO A 15 -31.46 -20.74 17.37
N PRO A 16 -31.21 -21.53 18.43
CA PRO A 16 -29.95 -22.27 18.62
C PRO A 16 -30.07 -23.77 18.30
N ARG A 17 -28.89 -24.36 18.03
CA ARG A 17 -28.50 -25.80 18.09
C ARG A 17 -28.86 -26.71 16.91
N ALA A 18 -27.81 -27.28 16.32
CA ALA A 18 -27.64 -28.74 16.23
C ALA A 18 -26.14 -29.10 16.19
N LEU A 19 -25.70 -29.81 17.23
CA LEU A 19 -24.40 -30.48 17.37
C LEU A 19 -24.69 -31.98 17.43
N SER A 20 -24.09 -32.78 16.54
CA SER A 20 -23.90 -34.24 16.68
C SER A 20 -22.77 -34.67 15.71
N VAL A 21 -21.55 -34.98 16.18
CA VAL A 21 -21.01 -36.32 16.54
C VAL A 21 -20.73 -37.18 15.27
N ILE A 22 -19.47 -37.26 14.75
CA ILE A 22 -18.40 -38.29 14.98
C ILE A 22 -18.80 -39.66 14.37
N SER A 23 -18.08 -40.43 13.51
CA SER A 23 -16.68 -40.55 13.00
C SER A 23 -16.70 -41.51 11.76
N PRO A 24 -15.68 -42.33 11.40
CA PRO A 24 -14.47 -42.02 10.61
C PRO A 24 -14.28 -42.96 9.37
N ARG A 25 -13.64 -42.48 8.29
CA ARG A 25 -12.78 -43.24 7.34
C ARG A 25 -12.78 -42.55 5.97
N LEU A 26 -11.68 -41.89 5.63
CA LEU A 26 -10.96 -42.25 4.40
C LEU A 26 -9.52 -41.78 4.51
N SER A 27 -8.65 -42.77 4.51
CA SER A 27 -7.21 -42.72 4.45
C SER A 27 -6.71 -42.16 3.11
N ARG A 28 -5.59 -41.43 3.20
CA ARG A 28 -4.56 -41.20 2.17
C ARG A 28 -4.99 -40.33 0.97
N LEU A 29 -4.39 -39.14 0.90
CA LEU A 29 -3.47 -38.73 -0.17
C LEU A 29 -2.92 -37.34 0.19
N CYS A 30 -1.63 -37.29 0.55
CA CYS A 30 -0.90 -36.04 0.72
C CYS A 30 -0.75 -35.36 -0.65
N PRO A 31 -1.11 -34.08 -0.83
CA PRO A 31 -0.59 -33.33 -1.97
C PRO A 31 0.84 -32.90 -1.64
N ALA A 32 1.75 -33.24 -2.55
CA ALA A 32 3.15 -32.86 -2.52
C ALA A 32 3.31 -31.33 -2.43
N SER A 33 4.26 -30.89 -1.61
CA SER A 33 4.66 -29.49 -1.47
C SER A 33 5.08 -28.89 -2.82
N PRO A 34 4.66 -27.67 -3.17
CA PRO A 34 5.13 -27.02 -4.40
C PRO A 34 6.63 -26.72 -4.31
N PRO A 35 7.38 -26.79 -5.42
CA PRO A 35 8.81 -26.53 -5.41
C PRO A 35 9.10 -25.06 -5.06
N HIS A 36 10.10 -24.85 -4.21
CA HIS A 36 10.65 -23.53 -3.90
C HIS A 36 11.11 -22.82 -5.18
N PRO A 37 10.81 -21.52 -5.37
CA PRO A 37 11.34 -20.77 -6.49
C PRO A 37 12.86 -20.65 -6.35
N GLN A 38 13.59 -21.17 -7.33
CA GLN A 38 15.05 -21.03 -7.40
C GLN A 38 15.38 -19.56 -7.67
N ILE A 39 16.15 -18.95 -6.78
CA ILE A 39 16.64 -17.57 -6.90
C ILE A 39 17.82 -17.59 -7.87
N PRO A 40 17.77 -16.87 -9.02
CA PRO A 40 18.93 -16.73 -9.88
C PRO A 40 20.01 -15.94 -9.12
N THR A 41 21.14 -16.61 -8.90
CA THR A 41 22.39 -15.98 -8.49
C THR A 41 22.90 -15.14 -9.66
N GLN A 42 23.64 -14.07 -9.36
CA GLN A 42 24.31 -13.12 -10.27
C GLN A 42 23.55 -11.80 -10.52
N ILE A 43 23.98 -10.73 -9.82
CA ILE A 43 24.84 -9.66 -10.33
C ILE A 43 24.84 -8.52 -9.28
N LEU A 44 25.96 -8.35 -8.58
CA LEU A 44 26.33 -7.08 -7.94
C LEU A 44 27.43 -6.44 -8.80
N PRO A 45 27.37 -5.12 -9.05
CA PRO A 45 28.62 -4.38 -9.00
C PRO A 45 28.52 -3.07 -8.20
N GLU A 46 29.71 -2.52 -8.01
CA GLU A 46 30.21 -1.71 -6.93
C GLU A 46 29.65 -0.29 -6.74
N THR A 47 30.00 0.19 -5.55
CA THR A 47 30.04 1.53 -4.99
C THR A 47 30.24 2.70 -5.95
N SER A 48 29.42 3.75 -5.78
CA SER A 48 29.93 5.13 -5.71
C SER A 48 28.92 6.03 -4.99
N ARG A 49 29.47 6.89 -4.12
CA ARG A 49 28.78 7.92 -3.33
C ARG A 49 28.09 8.93 -4.24
N SER A 50 26.76 9.07 -4.14
CA SER A 50 26.06 10.36 -4.12
C SER A 50 24.53 10.20 -4.06
N ARG A 51 23.95 10.63 -2.93
CA ARG A 51 22.53 10.95 -2.66
C ARG A 51 21.50 9.80 -2.78
N PRO A 52 20.63 9.58 -1.76
CA PRO A 52 19.58 8.58 -1.86
C PRO A 52 18.41 9.13 -2.69
N VAL A 53 18.57 9.15 -4.01
CA VAL A 53 17.42 9.21 -4.92
C VAL A 53 16.84 7.81 -4.94
N TYR A 54 15.75 7.61 -4.20
CA TYR A 54 14.86 6.45 -4.20
C TYR A 54 15.15 5.49 -5.36
N ARG A 55 15.93 4.44 -5.10
CA ARG A 55 16.37 3.51 -6.13
C ARG A 55 15.13 2.79 -6.65
N ARG A 56 14.85 3.03 -7.93
CA ARG A 56 13.71 2.50 -8.69
C ARG A 56 13.83 0.99 -8.83
N LEU A 57 13.04 0.24 -8.06
CA LEU A 57 12.71 -1.16 -8.37
C LEU A 57 11.20 -1.39 -8.25
N GLY A 58 10.39 -0.44 -8.74
CA GLY A 58 8.97 -0.62 -9.04
C GLY A 58 8.76 -0.33 -10.52
N THR A 59 7.94 -1.12 -11.22
CA THR A 59 7.41 -0.67 -12.53
C THR A 59 6.83 0.73 -12.30
N PRO A 60 7.29 1.77 -13.00
CA PRO A 60 6.81 3.12 -12.74
C PRO A 60 5.30 3.15 -12.88
N MET A 61 4.62 3.78 -11.93
CA MET A 61 3.22 4.15 -12.14
C MET A 61 3.17 5.13 -13.32
N GLY A 62 2.52 4.74 -14.41
CA GLY A 62 2.32 5.59 -15.59
C GLY A 62 3.31 5.38 -16.73
N ILE A 63 3.39 6.38 -17.62
CA ILE A 63 4.15 6.30 -18.87
C ILE A 63 5.65 6.53 -18.57
N PRO A 64 6.54 5.59 -18.94
CA PRO A 64 7.96 5.72 -18.66
C PRO A 64 8.55 6.93 -19.40
N ASN A 65 9.44 7.65 -18.72
CA ASN A 65 10.19 8.81 -19.24
C ASN A 65 9.36 10.02 -19.72
N LEU A 66 8.03 10.02 -19.60
CA LEU A 66 7.18 11.12 -20.07
C LEU A 66 7.62 12.49 -19.54
N LEU A 67 7.84 12.60 -18.23
CA LEU A 67 8.29 13.86 -17.61
C LEU A 67 9.65 14.33 -18.13
N ARG A 68 10.54 13.43 -18.55
CA ARG A 68 11.84 13.80 -19.14
C ARG A 68 11.63 14.47 -20.49
N PHE A 69 10.71 13.97 -21.31
CA PHE A 69 10.36 14.56 -22.60
C PHE A 69 9.62 15.88 -22.45
N MET A 70 8.75 16.01 -21.44
CA MET A 70 7.97 17.22 -21.19
C MET A 70 8.76 18.35 -20.50
N LYS A 71 10.01 18.13 -20.07
CA LYS A 71 10.83 19.12 -19.35
C LYS A 71 10.80 20.54 -19.93
N PRO A 72 10.89 20.75 -21.26
CA PRO A 72 10.86 22.11 -21.83
C PRO A 72 9.55 22.86 -21.60
N PHE A 73 8.46 22.14 -21.28
CA PHE A 73 7.11 22.67 -21.11
C PHE A 73 6.65 22.67 -19.64
N ILE A 74 7.54 22.32 -18.70
CA ILE A 74 7.22 22.26 -17.27
C ILE A 74 7.77 23.50 -16.59
N GLU A 75 6.88 24.29 -15.99
CA GLU A 75 7.26 25.44 -15.17
C GLU A 75 7.12 25.10 -13.67
N PRO A 76 8.14 25.41 -12.84
CA PRO A 76 8.01 25.29 -11.40
C PRO A 76 7.06 26.37 -10.87
N VAL A 77 6.03 25.95 -10.14
CA VAL A 77 5.00 26.85 -9.62
C VAL A 77 4.83 26.64 -8.12
N HIS A 78 4.73 27.74 -7.37
CA HIS A 78 4.40 27.70 -5.95
C HIS A 78 2.89 27.47 -5.73
N ILE A 79 2.53 26.63 -4.75
CA ILE A 79 1.13 26.24 -4.44
C ILE A 79 0.23 27.47 -4.21
N LYS A 80 0.77 28.55 -3.66
CA LYS A 80 0.08 29.85 -3.44
C LYS A 80 -0.60 30.40 -4.71
N LYS A 81 -0.12 30.08 -5.92
CA LYS A 81 -0.77 30.47 -7.19
C LYS A 81 -2.23 29.99 -7.29
N TYR A 82 -2.55 28.87 -6.63
CA TYR A 82 -3.87 28.24 -6.68
C TYR A 82 -4.76 28.59 -5.47
N ALA A 83 -4.42 29.63 -4.70
CA ALA A 83 -5.25 30.07 -3.58
C ALA A 83 -6.69 30.36 -4.03
N GLY A 84 -7.67 29.89 -3.26
CA GLY A 84 -9.09 29.97 -3.57
C GLY A 84 -9.60 28.92 -4.57
N GLN A 85 -8.71 28.15 -5.22
CA GLN A 85 -9.10 27.14 -6.21
C GLN A 85 -9.31 25.76 -5.58
N ARG A 86 -10.08 24.91 -6.27
CA ARG A 86 -10.23 23.48 -5.92
C ARG A 86 -9.22 22.67 -6.73
N VAL A 87 -8.42 21.85 -6.07
CA VAL A 87 -7.39 21.04 -6.71
C VAL A 87 -7.64 19.57 -6.45
N GLY A 88 -7.73 18.78 -7.52
CA GLY A 88 -7.81 17.32 -7.47
C GLY A 88 -6.47 16.71 -7.05
N ILE A 89 -6.51 15.79 -6.10
CA ILE A 89 -5.34 15.08 -5.57
C ILE A 89 -5.54 13.59 -5.81
N ASP A 90 -4.61 12.98 -6.53
CA ASP A 90 -4.49 11.52 -6.54
C ASP A 90 -3.99 11.05 -5.17
N ALA A 91 -4.89 10.40 -4.42
CA ALA A 91 -4.59 9.92 -3.08
C ALA A 91 -3.52 8.83 -3.06
N TYR A 92 -3.54 7.92 -4.03
CA TYR A 92 -2.63 6.77 -4.07
C TYR A 92 -1.18 7.22 -4.20
N SER A 93 -0.93 8.26 -5.00
CA SER A 93 0.40 8.86 -5.13
C SER A 93 1.00 9.31 -3.80
N TRP A 94 0.19 9.87 -2.88
CA TRP A 94 0.66 10.29 -1.56
C TRP A 94 0.72 9.14 -0.55
N LEU A 95 -0.29 8.27 -0.54
CA LEU A 95 -0.33 7.11 0.35
C LEU A 95 0.85 6.18 0.10
N HIS A 96 1.19 5.93 -1.16
CA HIS A 96 2.33 5.10 -1.53
C HIS A 96 3.66 5.68 -1.03
N LYS A 97 3.87 6.99 -1.19
CA LYS A 97 5.06 7.68 -0.64
C LYS A 97 5.11 7.62 0.88
N GLY A 98 3.96 7.78 1.54
CA GLY A 98 3.84 7.67 2.99
C GLY A 98 4.13 6.25 3.50
N ALA A 99 3.61 5.23 2.82
CA ALA A 99 3.75 3.81 3.17
C ALA A 99 5.22 3.38 3.23
N TYR A 100 6.08 3.96 2.40
CA TYR A 100 7.49 3.64 2.43
C TYR A 100 8.19 3.98 3.77
N SER A 101 7.69 5.00 4.49
CA SER A 101 8.23 5.39 5.81
C SER A 101 7.85 4.43 6.95
N CYS A 102 6.91 3.53 6.70
CA CYS A 102 6.41 2.55 7.66
C CYS A 102 6.22 1.17 6.98
N SER A 103 7.07 0.85 6.01
CA SER A 103 6.96 -0.36 5.18
C SER A 103 7.12 -1.64 6.00
N MET A 104 8.07 -1.65 6.94
CA MET A 104 8.28 -2.74 7.89
C MET A 104 7.03 -3.00 8.74
N GLU A 105 6.48 -1.94 9.35
CA GLU A 105 5.30 -2.03 10.20
C GLU A 105 4.07 -2.45 9.41
N LEU A 106 3.89 -1.96 8.18
CA LEU A 106 2.80 -2.37 7.30
C LEU A 106 2.86 -3.84 6.93
N CYS A 107 4.05 -4.41 6.73
CA CYS A 107 4.20 -5.83 6.38
C CYS A 107 4.13 -6.78 7.59
N MET A 108 4.62 -6.35 8.76
CA MET A 108 4.73 -7.22 9.95
C MET A 108 3.63 -7.00 10.99
N SER A 109 3.22 -5.75 11.20
CA SER A 109 2.25 -5.38 12.24
C SER A 109 1.32 -4.25 11.77
N PRO A 110 0.42 -4.52 10.79
CA PRO A 110 -0.42 -3.49 10.17
C PRO A 110 -1.32 -2.73 11.16
N ARG A 111 -1.62 -3.33 12.31
CA ARG A 111 -2.48 -2.72 13.36
C ARG A 111 -1.71 -1.81 14.33
N SER A 112 -0.38 -1.79 14.25
CA SER A 112 0.47 -0.99 15.13
C SER A 112 0.23 0.52 14.93
N ALA A 113 0.58 1.31 15.93
CA ALA A 113 0.57 2.77 15.78
C ALA A 113 1.59 3.24 14.72
N GLY A 114 2.72 2.53 14.60
CA GLY A 114 3.76 2.81 13.60
C GLY A 114 3.26 2.67 12.16
N ALA A 115 2.40 1.69 11.89
CA ALA A 115 1.78 1.51 10.58
C ALA A 115 0.90 2.70 10.16
N ARG A 116 0.42 3.55 11.09
CA ARG A 116 -0.42 4.72 10.77
C ARG A 116 0.38 5.96 10.34
N ARG A 117 1.71 5.91 10.29
CA ARG A 117 2.57 7.06 9.95
C ARG A 117 2.29 7.64 8.56
N TYR A 118 1.85 6.81 7.60
CA TYR A 118 1.44 7.27 6.28
C TYR A 118 0.25 8.25 6.33
N ILE A 119 -0.64 8.13 7.33
CA ILE A 119 -1.77 9.05 7.53
C ILE A 119 -1.25 10.43 7.90
N SER A 120 -0.29 10.50 8.84
CA SER A 120 0.35 11.76 9.22
C SER A 120 1.05 12.43 8.03
N TYR A 121 1.73 11.63 7.21
CA TYR A 121 2.34 12.12 5.95
C TYR A 121 1.28 12.71 5.00
N PHE A 122 0.17 12.01 4.81
CA PHE A 122 -0.92 12.46 3.95
C PHE A 122 -1.55 13.76 4.47
N MET A 123 -1.89 13.79 5.75
CA MET A 123 -2.52 14.95 6.40
C MET A 123 -1.61 16.18 6.42
N HIS A 124 -0.30 16.00 6.52
CA HIS A 124 0.65 17.10 6.40
C HIS A 124 0.50 17.84 5.06
N HIS A 125 0.39 17.11 3.94
CA HIS A 125 0.23 17.71 2.63
C HIS A 125 -1.16 18.35 2.42
N VAL A 126 -2.22 17.73 2.96
CA VAL A 126 -3.55 18.34 2.98
C VAL A 126 -3.54 19.66 3.74
N ASN A 127 -2.89 19.70 4.90
CA ASN A 127 -2.78 20.90 5.72
C ASN A 127 -1.93 21.98 5.04
N LEU A 128 -0.89 21.60 4.29
CA LEU A 128 -0.10 22.53 3.47
C LEU A 128 -0.97 23.24 2.41
N LEU A 129 -1.83 22.49 1.71
CA LEU A 129 -2.76 23.08 0.74
C LEU A 129 -3.75 24.03 1.40
N ARG A 130 -4.35 23.61 2.53
CA ARG A 130 -5.30 24.44 3.30
C ARG A 130 -4.66 25.71 3.84
N HIS A 131 -3.40 25.63 4.29
CA HIS A 131 -2.63 26.79 4.74
C HIS A 131 -2.52 27.85 3.64
N HIS A 132 -2.30 27.42 2.39
CA HIS A 132 -2.28 28.31 1.21
C HIS A 132 -3.67 28.60 0.62
N LYS A 133 -4.75 28.35 1.37
CA LYS A 133 -6.14 28.61 0.96
C LYS A 133 -6.56 27.85 -0.29
N VAL A 134 -5.90 26.75 -0.61
CA VAL A 134 -6.31 25.81 -1.66
C VAL A 134 -7.35 24.85 -1.06
N VAL A 135 -8.39 24.52 -1.82
CA VAL A 135 -9.40 23.53 -1.41
C VAL A 135 -9.03 22.16 -2.00
N PRO A 136 -8.49 21.23 -1.19
CA PRO A 136 -8.11 19.90 -1.68
C PRO A 136 -9.35 19.04 -1.95
N VAL A 137 -9.42 18.42 -3.12
CA VAL A 137 -10.38 17.38 -3.47
C VAL A 137 -9.62 16.08 -3.63
N VAL A 138 -9.70 15.23 -2.62
CA VAL A 138 -8.97 13.95 -2.59
C VAL A 138 -9.76 12.91 -3.38
N VAL A 139 -9.10 12.31 -4.38
CA VAL A 139 -9.68 11.28 -5.24
C VAL A 139 -9.02 9.94 -4.93
N PHE A 140 -9.86 8.95 -4.65
CA PHE A 140 -9.45 7.56 -4.48
C PHE A 140 -9.92 6.75 -5.69
N ASP A 141 -9.02 5.93 -6.24
CA ASP A 141 -9.39 4.97 -7.27
C ASP A 141 -10.42 3.98 -6.70
N GLY A 142 -11.37 3.59 -7.56
CA GLY A 142 -12.37 2.57 -7.26
C GLY A 142 -11.89 1.15 -7.57
N GLY A 143 -12.78 0.33 -8.12
CA GLY A 143 -12.49 -1.06 -8.46
C GLY A 143 -11.50 -1.24 -9.62
N SER A 144 -11.01 -2.47 -9.76
CA SER A 144 -10.14 -2.88 -10.88
C SER A 144 -10.87 -2.81 -12.21
N MET A 145 -10.17 -2.34 -13.25
CA MET A 145 -10.70 -2.25 -14.62
C MET A 145 -10.01 -3.27 -15.55
N PRO A 146 -10.71 -3.88 -16.53
CA PRO A 146 -10.13 -4.91 -17.41
C PRO A 146 -8.88 -4.44 -18.16
N CYS A 147 -8.85 -3.19 -18.63
CA CYS A 147 -7.70 -2.62 -19.35
C CYS A 147 -6.45 -2.44 -18.48
N LYS A 148 -6.58 -2.52 -17.15
CA LYS A 148 -5.47 -2.39 -16.18
C LYS A 148 -5.12 -3.71 -15.50
N SER A 149 -5.87 -4.77 -15.77
CA SER A 149 -5.76 -6.09 -15.13
C SER A 149 -4.34 -6.65 -15.15
N ALA A 150 -3.73 -6.77 -16.32
CA ALA A 150 -2.38 -7.30 -16.47
C ALA A 150 -1.34 -6.53 -15.64
N THR A 151 -1.40 -5.19 -15.66
CA THR A 151 -0.47 -4.37 -14.88
C THR A 151 -0.71 -4.48 -13.37
N ASP A 152 -1.97 -4.54 -12.94
CA ASP A 152 -2.31 -4.68 -11.52
C ASP A 152 -1.94 -6.07 -10.98
N GLU A 153 -2.09 -7.12 -11.80
CA GLU A 153 -1.61 -8.48 -11.52
C GLU A 153 -0.09 -8.53 -11.39
N ASP A 154 0.66 -7.94 -12.31
CA ASP A 154 2.13 -7.90 -12.24
C ASP A 154 2.60 -7.18 -10.97
N ARG A 155 1.93 -6.07 -10.61
CA ARG A 155 2.18 -5.36 -9.35
C ARG A 155 1.80 -6.20 -8.14
N HIS A 156 0.76 -7.02 -8.22
CA HIS A 156 0.36 -7.91 -7.13
C HIS A 156 1.40 -9.01 -6.90
N LYS A 157 1.76 -9.74 -7.97
CA LYS A 157 2.78 -10.80 -7.95
C LYS A 157 4.09 -10.27 -7.38
N LYS A 158 4.50 -9.08 -7.81
CA LYS A 158 5.73 -8.45 -7.32
C LYS A 158 5.67 -8.15 -5.81
N ARG A 159 4.56 -7.60 -5.32
CA ARG A 159 4.38 -7.32 -3.88
C ARG A 159 4.39 -8.60 -3.04
N GLU A 160 3.78 -9.68 -3.53
CA GLU A 160 3.80 -10.98 -2.85
C GLU A 160 5.23 -11.56 -2.76
N LEU A 161 5.95 -11.58 -3.89
CA LEU A 161 7.34 -12.05 -3.93
C LEU A 161 8.23 -11.23 -3.00
N SER A 162 8.11 -9.91 -3.04
CA SER A 162 8.83 -8.98 -2.16
C SER A 162 8.55 -9.23 -0.68
N LEU A 163 7.31 -9.52 -0.32
CA LEU A 163 6.92 -9.84 1.05
C LEU A 163 7.56 -11.16 1.53
N VAL A 164 7.58 -12.19 0.68
CA VAL A 164 8.22 -13.48 0.99
C VAL A 164 9.72 -13.30 1.20
N LEU A 165 10.41 -12.66 0.25
CA LEU A 165 11.85 -12.42 0.32
C LEU A 165 12.23 -11.53 1.51
N GLY A 166 11.44 -10.49 1.80
CA GLY A 166 11.69 -9.61 2.94
C GLY A 166 11.56 -10.35 4.27
N LYS A 167 10.57 -11.24 4.41
CA LYS A 167 10.43 -12.11 5.59
C LYS A 167 11.61 -13.07 5.74
N GLU A 168 12.14 -13.59 4.64
CA GLU A 168 13.33 -14.45 4.68
C GLU A 168 14.57 -13.67 5.14
N LYS A 169 14.78 -12.45 4.64
CA LYS A 169 15.89 -11.59 5.06
C LYS A 169 15.81 -11.20 6.54
N LEU A 170 14.60 -11.03 7.08
CA LEU A 170 14.41 -10.84 8.52
C LEU A 170 14.82 -12.07 9.33
N LYS A 171 14.50 -13.28 8.87
CA LYS A 171 14.96 -14.52 9.54
C LYS A 171 16.48 -14.65 9.51
N GLN A 172 17.13 -14.13 8.47
CA GLN A 172 18.59 -14.05 8.34
C GLN A 172 19.21 -12.91 9.18
N GLY A 173 18.42 -12.10 9.89
CA GLY A 173 18.88 -10.97 10.69
C GLY A 173 19.24 -9.72 9.88
N ASN A 174 19.07 -9.73 8.55
CA ASN A 174 19.37 -8.58 7.70
C ASN A 174 18.14 -7.66 7.56
N THR A 175 17.97 -6.79 8.55
CA THR A 175 16.85 -5.83 8.62
C THR A 175 16.88 -4.78 7.52
N ALA A 176 18.06 -4.27 7.14
CA ALA A 176 18.19 -3.26 6.10
C ALA A 176 17.72 -3.79 4.74
N ALA A 177 18.17 -4.97 4.34
CA ALA A 177 17.74 -5.61 3.10
C ALA A 177 16.24 -5.93 3.11
N ALA A 178 15.69 -6.33 4.26
CA ALA A 178 14.26 -6.58 4.39
C ALA A 178 13.43 -5.30 4.20
N ILE A 179 13.85 -4.16 4.77
CA ILE A 179 13.16 -2.87 4.58
C ILE A 179 13.10 -2.50 3.10
N ASP A 180 14.19 -2.67 2.37
CA ASP A 180 14.22 -2.34 0.94
C ASP A 180 13.28 -3.25 0.13
N LEU A 181 13.16 -4.52 0.50
CA LEU A 181 12.21 -5.44 -0.13
C LEU A 181 10.75 -5.09 0.19
N PHE A 182 10.45 -4.51 1.36
CA PHE A 182 9.10 -4.07 1.71
C PHE A 182 8.66 -2.75 1.05
N ARG A 183 9.56 -2.03 0.37
CA ARG A 183 9.28 -0.75 -0.29
C ARG A 183 8.94 -0.93 -1.77
N VAL A 184 7.88 -1.69 -2.07
CA VAL A 184 7.49 -2.12 -3.43
C VAL A 184 6.05 -1.77 -3.77
#